data_AF-A0A2T5NPJ1-F1
#
_entry.id   AF-A0A2T5NPJ1-F1
#
_cell.length_a   1.000
_cell.length_b   1.000
_cell.length_c   1.000
_cell.angle_alpha   90.00
_cell.angle_beta   90.00
_cell.angle_gamma   90.00
#
_symmetry.space_group_name_H-M   'P 1'
#
loop_
_entity.id
_entity.type
_entity.pdbx_description
1 polymer ?
#
loop_
_entity_poly.entity_id
_entity_poly.type
_entity_poly.pdbx_seq_one_letter_code
_entity_poly.pdbx_strand_id
1 'polypeptide(L)'
;MQEPSFAVCLPARLRLYCQLVPATASNQEAYRMGRAFAGHYMAYVAEHPCHAEDSLLARMAEHADFTAEGLEGEYWAGFFSLIEEAVLNAVELLNADGKTGGSIH
;
A
#
# COMPACT_ATOMS: atom_id res chain seq x y z
N MET A 1 -6.06 26.88 4.19
CA MET A 1 -6.70 25.58 3.86
C MET A 1 -6.17 25.14 2.50
N GLN A 2 -5.41 24.05 2.46
CA GLN A 2 -5.18 23.16 1.30
C GLN A 2 -4.23 22.04 1.79
N GLU A 3 -4.39 20.75 1.46
CA GLU A 3 -5.07 20.10 0.32
C GLU A 3 -5.74 18.77 0.75
N PRO A 4 -6.81 18.30 0.08
CA PRO A 4 -7.25 16.91 0.19
C PRO A 4 -6.61 16.08 -0.94
N SER A 5 -5.98 14.96 -0.60
CA SER A 5 -5.66 13.87 -1.54
C SER A 5 -5.14 12.64 -0.80
N PHE A 6 -5.76 11.46 -0.94
CA PHE A 6 -4.91 10.29 -1.25
C PHE A 6 -4.56 10.14 -2.75
N ALA A 7 -5.44 9.77 -3.68
CA ALA A 7 -5.96 10.73 -4.65
C ALA A 7 -7.43 10.93 -4.31
N VAL A 8 -7.61 11.69 -3.23
CA VAL A 8 -8.76 11.94 -2.35
C VAL A 8 -9.61 10.73 -1.97
N CYS A 9 -8.95 9.73 -1.37
CA CYS A 9 -9.51 8.68 -0.50
C CYS A 9 -10.65 7.84 -1.09
N LEU A 10 -10.63 7.79 -2.42
CA LEU A 10 -11.05 6.75 -3.36
C LEU A 10 -11.89 5.63 -2.74
N PRO A 11 -13.12 5.38 -3.23
CA PRO A 11 -13.27 4.86 -4.60
C PRO A 11 -14.32 5.56 -5.48
N ALA A 12 -13.97 5.73 -6.76
CA ALA A 12 -14.87 5.55 -7.90
C ALA A 12 -14.20 4.54 -8.85
N ARG A 13 -13.99 3.31 -8.33
CA ARG A 13 -13.09 2.24 -8.82
C ARG A 13 -11.61 2.60 -8.72
N LEU A 14 -11.15 2.84 -7.48
CA LEU A 14 -9.79 3.31 -7.10
C LEU A 14 -9.12 4.22 -8.13
N ARG A 15 -9.98 5.18 -8.49
CA ARG A 15 -9.98 6.15 -9.60
C ARG A 15 -9.11 5.75 -10.80
N LEU A 16 -9.19 4.46 -11.15
CA LEU A 16 -8.56 3.71 -12.23
C LEU A 16 -7.03 3.55 -12.10
N TYR A 17 -6.57 2.94 -11.00
CA TYR A 17 -5.15 2.62 -10.70
C TYR A 17 -4.15 3.72 -11.09
N CYS A 18 -4.63 4.92 -10.77
CA CYS A 18 -4.05 6.25 -10.84
C CYS A 18 -3.36 6.67 -12.15
N GLN A 19 -3.74 6.05 -13.27
CA GLN A 19 -4.38 6.62 -14.48
C GLN A 19 -4.24 5.71 -15.72
N LEU A 20 -3.33 4.72 -15.71
CA LEU A 20 -3.31 3.44 -16.46
C LEU A 20 -1.86 2.98 -16.54
N VAL A 21 -1.59 1.70 -16.28
CA VAL A 21 -0.31 1.10 -16.69
C VAL A 21 -0.24 1.21 -18.22
N PRO A 22 0.79 1.86 -18.80
CA PRO A 22 0.88 1.98 -20.25
C PRO A 22 0.81 0.60 -20.91
N ALA A 23 0.06 0.45 -21.99
CA ALA A 23 0.00 -0.83 -22.72
C ALA A 23 1.38 -1.28 -23.25
N THR A 24 2.33 -0.34 -23.35
CA THR A 24 3.72 -0.58 -23.72
C THR A 24 4.64 -0.86 -22.53
N ALA A 25 4.13 -0.81 -21.30
CA ALA A 25 4.91 -1.12 -20.11
C ALA A 25 5.23 -2.61 -20.06
N SER A 26 6.40 -2.91 -19.53
CA SER A 26 6.79 -4.26 -19.12
C SER A 26 6.15 -4.64 -17.79
N ASN A 27 6.08 -5.95 -17.51
CA ASN A 27 5.64 -6.47 -16.21
C ASN A 27 6.44 -5.86 -15.04
N GLN A 28 7.76 -5.71 -15.20
CA GLN A 28 8.62 -5.13 -14.16
C GLN A 28 8.30 -3.64 -13.90
N GLU A 29 7.90 -2.89 -14.93
CA GLU A 29 7.47 -1.50 -14.76
C GLU A 29 6.13 -1.42 -14.03
N ALA A 30 5.16 -2.27 -14.39
CA ALA A 30 3.89 -2.38 -13.69
C ALA A 30 4.09 -2.68 -12.19
N TYR A 31 4.94 -3.65 -11.88
CA TYR A 31 5.32 -4.00 -10.51
C TYR A 31 5.92 -2.81 -9.73
N ARG A 32 6.85 -2.07 -10.34
CA ARG A 32 7.44 -0.87 -9.71
C ARG A 32 6.41 0.24 -9.48
N MET A 33 5.47 0.42 -10.40
CA MET A 33 4.37 1.37 -10.22
C MET A 33 3.47 1.01 -9.03
N GLY A 34 3.17 -0.29 -8.86
CA GLY A 34 2.45 -0.80 -7.70
C GLY A 34 3.14 -0.46 -6.38
N ARG A 35 4.46 -0.70 -6.30
CA ARG A 35 5.26 -0.35 -5.12
C ARG A 35 5.24 1.15 -4.83
N ALA A 36 5.35 2.00 -5.85
CA ALA A 36 5.27 3.45 -5.66
C ALA A 36 3.91 3.87 -5.06
N PHE A 37 2.83 3.27 -5.54
CA PHE A 37 1.48 3.53 -5.02
C PHE A 37 1.33 3.09 -3.55
N ALA A 38 1.89 1.93 -3.18
CA ALA A 38 1.93 1.48 -1.79
C ALA A 38 2.73 2.43 -0.88
N GLY A 39 3.82 3.03 -1.39
CA GLY A 39 4.57 4.06 -0.68
C GLY A 39 3.73 5.29 -0.34
N HIS A 40 2.95 5.78 -1.31
CA HIS A 40 2.01 6.88 -1.06
C HIS A 40 0.94 6.49 -0.04
N TYR A 41 0.41 5.27 -0.13
CA TYR A 41 -0.58 4.77 0.83
C TYR A 41 -0.01 4.81 2.26
N MET A 42 1.19 4.29 2.48
CA MET A 42 1.84 4.28 3.79
C MET A 42 2.08 5.69 4.33
N ALA A 43 2.52 6.63 3.49
CA ALA A 43 2.68 8.03 3.89
C ALA A 43 1.34 8.66 4.31
N TYR A 44 0.28 8.41 3.54
CA TYR A 44 -1.05 8.93 3.86
C TYR A 44 -1.58 8.42 5.20
N VAL A 45 -1.48 7.10 5.47
CA VAL A 45 -1.98 6.52 6.72
C VAL A 45 -1.13 6.89 7.95
N ALA A 46 0.14 7.23 7.76
CA ALA A 46 0.99 7.74 8.83
C ALA A 46 0.52 9.12 9.33
N GLU A 47 0.01 9.96 8.43
CA GLU A 47 -0.56 11.27 8.75
C GLU A 47 -2.04 11.20 9.12
N HIS A 48 -2.76 10.18 8.64
CA HIS A 48 -4.21 9.99 8.81
C HIS A 48 -4.53 8.56 9.29
N PRO A 49 -4.22 8.24 10.57
CA PRO A 49 -4.42 6.90 11.09
C PRO A 49 -5.89 6.49 11.00
N CYS A 50 -6.15 5.34 10.38
CA CYS A 50 -7.51 4.89 10.07
C CYS A 50 -8.33 4.57 11.34
N HIS A 51 -9.60 4.94 11.34
CA HIS A 51 -10.59 4.40 12.27
C HIS A 51 -11.19 3.10 11.71
N ALA A 52 -11.61 2.17 12.58
CA ALA A 52 -12.07 0.84 12.18
C ALA A 52 -13.23 0.86 11.16
N GLU A 53 -14.09 1.89 11.21
CA GLU A 53 -15.23 2.06 10.30
C GLU A 53 -14.87 2.75 8.97
N ASP A 54 -13.63 3.21 8.79
CA ASP A 54 -13.15 3.90 7.58
C ASP A 54 -11.77 3.37 7.13
N SER A 55 -11.61 2.04 7.15
CA SER A 55 -10.39 1.39 6.69
C SER A 55 -10.20 1.59 5.18
N LEU A 56 -9.33 2.52 4.81
CA LEU A 56 -8.98 2.80 3.41
C LEU A 56 -8.45 1.54 2.71
N LEU A 57 -7.63 0.73 3.38
CA LEU A 57 -7.10 -0.51 2.82
C LEU A 57 -8.20 -1.54 2.54
N ALA A 58 -9.19 -1.67 3.43
CA ALA A 58 -10.32 -2.57 3.19
C ALA A 58 -11.15 -2.12 1.97
N ARG A 59 -11.45 -0.81 1.88
CA ARG A 59 -12.12 -0.22 0.71
C ARG A 59 -11.29 -0.36 -0.57
N MET A 60 -9.95 -0.42 -0.45
CA MET A 60 -9.07 -0.71 -1.57
C MET A 60 -9.20 -2.17 -2.05
N ALA A 61 -9.19 -3.10 -1.10
CA ALA A 61 -9.30 -4.53 -1.39
C ALA A 61 -10.65 -4.92 -2.04
N GLU A 62 -11.74 -4.22 -1.72
CA GLU A 62 -13.07 -4.44 -2.33
C GLU A 62 -13.11 -4.19 -3.85
N HIS A 63 -12.13 -3.47 -4.41
CA HIS A 63 -12.09 -3.13 -5.83
C HIS A 63 -10.92 -3.74 -6.60
N ALA A 64 -9.94 -4.35 -5.93
CA ALA A 64 -8.82 -5.02 -6.55
C ALA A 64 -9.25 -6.37 -7.17
N ASP A 65 -8.89 -6.61 -8.43
CA ASP A 65 -9.01 -7.94 -9.02
C ASP A 65 -7.70 -8.71 -8.77
N PHE A 66 -7.70 -9.52 -7.71
CA PHE A 66 -6.57 -10.37 -7.34
C PHE A 66 -6.34 -11.55 -8.31
N THR A 67 -7.24 -11.75 -9.26
CA THR A 67 -7.13 -12.77 -10.30
C THR A 67 -6.69 -12.20 -11.65
N ALA A 68 -6.50 -10.88 -11.74
CA ALA A 68 -6.07 -10.22 -12.96
C ALA A 68 -4.68 -10.72 -13.40
N GLU A 69 -4.57 -11.14 -14.65
CA GLU A 69 -3.30 -11.49 -15.27
C GLU A 69 -2.69 -10.28 -15.99
N GLY A 70 -1.40 -10.36 -16.31
CA GLY A 70 -0.69 -9.31 -17.05
C GLY A 70 -0.42 -8.07 -16.19
N LEU A 71 -0.46 -6.89 -16.82
CA LEU A 71 0.01 -5.64 -16.21
C LEU A 71 -0.76 -5.23 -14.95
N GLU A 72 -2.07 -5.51 -14.89
CA GLU A 72 -2.87 -5.24 -13.69
C GLU A 72 -2.46 -6.16 -12.52
N GLY A 73 -2.24 -7.45 -12.79
CA GLY A 73 -1.75 -8.41 -11.80
C GLY A 73 -0.38 -8.03 -11.22
N GLU A 74 0.55 -7.66 -12.10
CA GLU A 74 1.90 -7.23 -11.70
C GLU A 74 1.89 -5.94 -10.88
N TYR A 75 1.02 -4.99 -11.27
CA TYR A 75 0.79 -3.78 -10.48
C TYR A 75 0.33 -4.11 -9.06
N TRP A 76 -0.65 -5.00 -8.92
CA TRP A 76 -1.13 -5.39 -7.59
C TRP A 76 -0.11 -6.18 -6.79
N ALA A 77 0.65 -7.08 -7.43
CA ALA A 77 1.76 -7.79 -6.79
C ALA A 77 2.80 -6.81 -6.22
N GLY A 78 3.13 -5.76 -6.96
CA GLY A 78 3.99 -4.68 -6.50
C GLY A 78 3.43 -3.96 -5.27
N PHE A 79 2.16 -3.58 -5.31
CA PHE A 79 1.50 -2.90 -4.20
C PHE A 79 1.54 -3.72 -2.90
N PHE A 80 1.10 -4.98 -2.94
CA PHE A 80 1.03 -5.81 -1.75
C PHE A 80 2.41 -6.26 -1.23
N SER A 81 3.39 -6.48 -2.12
CA SER A 81 4.75 -6.84 -1.68
C SER A 81 5.40 -5.77 -0.79
N LEU A 82 5.21 -4.47 -1.10
CA LEU A 82 5.75 -3.41 -0.26
C LEU A 82 5.03 -3.32 1.09
N ILE A 83 3.71 -3.62 1.13
CA ILE A 83 2.97 -3.71 2.39
C ILE A 83 3.50 -4.86 3.24
N GLU A 84 3.73 -6.03 2.65
CA GLU A 84 4.31 -7.19 3.34
C GLU A 84 5.69 -6.87 3.93
N GLU A 85 6.57 -6.23 3.16
CA GLU A 85 7.87 -5.78 3.66
C GLU A 85 7.74 -4.80 4.83
N ALA A 86 6.81 -3.84 4.75
CA ALA A 86 6.58 -2.90 5.84
C ALA A 86 6.08 -3.60 7.11
N VAL A 87 5.19 -4.60 6.97
CA VAL A 87 4.72 -5.42 8.09
C VAL A 87 5.88 -6.22 8.71
N LEU A 88 6.71 -6.86 7.90
CA LEU A 88 7.88 -7.60 8.38
C LEU A 88 8.85 -6.70 9.15
N ASN A 89 9.19 -5.53 8.59
CA ASN A 89 10.06 -4.56 9.24
C ASN A 89 9.47 -4.05 10.57
N ALA A 90 8.15 -3.80 10.61
CA ALA A 90 7.48 -3.40 11.85
C ALA A 90 7.54 -4.51 12.92
N VAL A 91 7.33 -5.76 12.53
CA VAL A 91 7.44 -6.92 13.44
C VAL A 91 8.86 -7.08 13.96
N GLU A 92 9.87 -6.94 13.11
CA GLU A 92 11.28 -7.01 13.52
C GLU A 92 11.63 -5.90 14.52
N LEU A 93 11.18 -4.67 14.29
CA LEU A 93 11.38 -3.55 15.20
C LEU A 93 10.73 -3.79 16.56
N LEU A 94 9.47 -4.23 16.58
CA LEU A 94 8.75 -4.56 17.82
C LEU A 94 9.44 -5.70 18.61
N ASN A 95 9.95 -6.71 17.90
CA ASN A 95 10.69 -7.81 18.51
C ASN A 95 12.08 -7.39 19.02
N ALA A 96 12.69 -6.37 18.41
CA ALA A 96 13.96 -5.80 18.88
C ALA A 96 13.77 -4.95 20.14
N ASP A 97 12.71 -4.14 20.20
CA ASP A 97 12.35 -3.35 21.39
C ASP A 97 11.93 -4.24 22.56
N GLY A 98 11.26 -5.37 22.30
CA GLY A 98 10.97 -6.39 23.32
C GLY A 98 12.22 -7.08 23.90
N LYS A 99 13.39 -6.97 23.25
CA LYS A 99 14.66 -7.57 23.70
C LYS A 99 15.56 -6.60 24.47
N THR A 100 15.34 -5.28 24.40
CA THR A 100 16.17 -4.29 25.11
C THR A 100 15.66 -3.95 26.51
N GLY A 101 14.47 -4.43 26.90
CA GLY A 101 13.88 -4.21 28.24
C GLY A 101 14.35 -5.16 29.36
N GLY A 102 15.35 -6.00 29.12
CA GLY A 102 15.73 -7.07 30.05
C GLY A 102 17.22 -7.21 30.25
N SER A 103 17.87 -6.25 30.93
CA SER A 103 18.93 -6.54 31.91
C SER A 103 19.37 -5.26 32.62
N ILE A 104 18.83 -5.04 33.82
CA ILE A 104 19.58 -4.35 34.89
C ILE A 104 19.66 -5.37 36.03
N HIS A 105 20.80 -6.03 36.11
CA HIS A 105 21.26 -6.74 37.31
C HIS A 105 22.61 -6.16 37.71
#